data_AF-D0LCE7-F1
#
_entry.id   AF-D0LCE7-F1
#
_cell.length_a   1.000
_cell.length_b   1.000
_cell.length_c   1.000
_cell.angle_alpha   90.00
_cell.angle_beta   90.00
_cell.angle_gamma   90.00
#
_symmetry.space_group_name_H-M   'P 1'
#
loop_
_entity.id
_entity.type
_entity.pdbx_description
1 polymer ?
#
loop_
_entity_poly.entity_id
_entity_poly.type
_entity_poly.pdbx_seq_one_letter_code
_entity_poly.pdbx_strand_id
1 'polypeptide(L)'
;MKSITGATVIAAAALTFGLAGVADAAPASVQREGGPCYVHEFGQTSRDGKLFCSALNSAWESKAVHRAPKVRIGEQCRRLGAQAIVAGTDGKATCRETAQGLRWQW
;
A
#
# COMPACT_ATOMS: atom_id res chain seq x y z
N MET A 1 64.41 8.61 -41.70
CA MET A 1 64.71 9.34 -40.45
C MET A 1 63.43 9.39 -39.61
N LYS A 2 63.58 9.37 -38.29
CA LYS A 2 62.69 8.81 -37.25
C LYS A 2 61.28 9.41 -37.09
N SER A 3 60.42 8.54 -36.54
CA SER A 3 59.07 8.69 -35.97
C SER A 3 58.68 10.02 -35.34
N ILE A 4 57.39 10.36 -35.43
CA ILE A 4 56.70 11.24 -34.48
C ILE A 4 55.41 10.54 -34.00
N THR A 5 55.58 9.75 -32.95
CA THR A 5 54.66 9.51 -31.82
C THR A 5 54.04 10.85 -31.39
N GLY A 6 52.78 11.05 -31.01
CA GLY A 6 51.64 10.22 -30.63
C GLY A 6 50.66 11.21 -29.99
N ALA A 7 49.37 11.16 -30.36
CA ALA A 7 48.38 12.08 -29.81
C ALA A 7 47.83 11.54 -28.48
N THR A 8 48.29 12.10 -27.36
CA THR A 8 47.75 11.81 -26.03
C THR A 8 46.54 12.71 -25.78
N VAL A 9 45.33 12.14 -25.90
CA VAL A 9 44.09 12.79 -25.48
C VAL A 9 44.02 12.71 -23.95
N ILE A 10 44.03 13.85 -23.27
CA ILE A 10 43.83 13.95 -21.83
C ILE A 10 42.32 13.84 -21.57
N ALA A 11 41.82 12.63 -21.39
CA ALA A 11 40.47 12.41 -20.86
C ALA A 11 40.52 12.49 -19.33
N ALA A 12 40.08 13.62 -18.79
CA ALA A 12 39.80 13.77 -17.38
C ALA A 12 38.58 12.92 -17.01
N ALA A 13 38.79 11.65 -16.64
CA ALA A 13 37.78 10.85 -15.98
C ALA A 13 38.04 10.94 -14.48
N ALA A 14 37.29 11.82 -13.81
CA ALA A 14 37.16 11.80 -12.37
C ALA A 14 36.59 10.43 -11.97
N LEU A 15 37.45 9.57 -11.41
CA LEU A 15 37.04 8.34 -10.76
C LEU A 15 36.42 8.73 -9.41
N THR A 16 35.17 9.20 -9.44
CA THR A 16 34.29 9.06 -8.29
C THR A 16 34.15 7.57 -8.04
N PHE A 17 34.83 7.07 -7.01
CA PHE A 17 34.56 5.78 -6.39
C PHE A 17 33.13 5.81 -5.86
N GLY A 18 32.18 5.53 -6.76
CA GLY A 18 30.81 5.25 -6.38
C GLY A 18 30.85 3.96 -5.58
N LEU A 19 30.70 4.07 -4.26
CA LEU A 19 30.17 2.99 -3.46
C LEU A 19 28.77 2.69 -4.00
N ALA A 20 28.71 1.89 -5.05
CA ALA A 20 27.50 1.20 -5.46
C ALA A 20 27.23 0.13 -4.39
N GLY A 21 26.86 0.59 -3.20
CA GLY A 21 26.11 -0.22 -2.26
C GLY A 21 24.86 -0.63 -3.02
N VAL A 22 24.76 -1.91 -3.34
CA VAL A 22 23.51 -2.47 -3.79
C VAL A 22 22.52 -2.20 -2.66
N ALA A 23 21.66 -1.21 -2.85
CA ALA A 23 20.54 -1.03 -1.96
C ALA A 23 19.66 -2.25 -2.22
N ASP A 24 19.84 -3.30 -1.40
CA ASP A 24 18.90 -4.40 -1.32
C ASP A 24 17.56 -3.77 -0.96
N ALA A 25 16.73 -3.56 -1.98
CA ALA A 25 15.40 -3.01 -1.80
C ALA A 25 14.64 -4.02 -0.94
N ALA A 26 14.20 -3.59 0.24
CA ALA A 26 13.39 -4.43 1.11
C ALA A 26 12.20 -5.00 0.29
N PRO A 27 11.82 -6.27 0.51
CA PRO A 27 10.74 -6.88 -0.24
C PRO A 27 9.46 -6.08 -0.02
N ALA A 28 8.75 -5.74 -1.11
CA ALA A 28 7.43 -5.13 -1.03
C ALA A 28 6.37 -6.20 -0.74
N SER A 29 5.36 -5.87 0.07
CA SER A 29 4.26 -6.80 0.32
C SER A 29 3.25 -6.82 -0.83
N VAL A 30 2.47 -7.90 -0.93
CA VAL A 30 1.35 -7.97 -1.86
C VAL A 30 0.20 -7.10 -1.33
N GLN A 31 -0.10 -6.03 -2.05
CA GLN A 31 -1.05 -5.01 -1.64
C GLN A 31 -2.50 -5.41 -1.94
N ARG A 32 -3.04 -6.31 -1.12
CA ARG A 32 -4.43 -6.79 -1.18
C ARG A 32 -5.13 -6.52 0.15
N GLU A 33 -6.42 -6.21 0.14
CA GLU A 33 -7.16 -5.97 1.38
C GLU A 33 -7.08 -7.16 2.34
N GLY A 34 -6.76 -6.89 3.61
CA GLY A 34 -6.52 -7.89 4.65
C GLY A 34 -5.20 -8.67 4.50
N GLY A 35 -4.45 -8.43 3.42
CA GLY A 35 -3.11 -9.00 3.24
C GLY A 35 -2.09 -8.33 4.17
N PRO A 36 -1.02 -9.04 4.56
CA PRO A 36 0.00 -8.49 5.43
C PRO A 36 0.74 -7.34 4.73
N CYS A 37 1.24 -6.40 5.51
CA CYS A 37 2.20 -5.39 5.08
C CYS A 37 3.37 -5.30 6.06
N TYR A 38 4.53 -4.89 5.58
CA TYR A 38 5.75 -4.83 6.38
C TYR A 38 5.85 -3.52 7.17
N VAL A 39 6.64 -3.53 8.24
CA VAL A 39 6.83 -2.36 9.13
C VAL A 39 7.30 -1.12 8.35
N HIS A 40 8.17 -1.29 7.36
CA HIS A 40 8.65 -0.18 6.52
C HIS A 40 7.57 0.39 5.58
N GLU A 41 6.44 -0.32 5.42
CA GLU A 41 5.29 0.10 4.63
C GLU A 41 4.18 0.75 5.48
N PHE A 42 4.32 0.79 6.81
CA PHE A 42 3.29 1.35 7.69
C PHE A 42 2.97 2.81 7.32
N GLY A 43 1.67 3.12 7.16
CA GLY A 43 1.18 4.42 6.72
C GLY A 43 1.29 4.67 5.20
N GLN A 44 1.96 3.78 4.45
CA GLN A 44 2.03 3.88 2.99
C GLN A 44 0.69 3.57 2.35
N THR A 45 0.51 4.12 1.15
CA THR A 45 -0.66 3.88 0.30
C THR A 45 -0.33 2.85 -0.76
N SER A 46 -1.28 1.97 -1.10
CA SER A 46 -1.09 1.01 -2.17
C SER A 46 -0.89 1.71 -3.52
N ARG A 47 -0.27 1.01 -4.48
CA ARG A 47 0.02 1.50 -5.83
C ARG A 47 -1.24 1.98 -6.56
N ASP A 48 -2.38 1.35 -6.32
CA ASP A 48 -3.68 1.74 -6.90
C ASP A 48 -4.42 2.81 -6.09
N GLY A 49 -3.84 3.27 -4.97
CA GLY A 49 -4.38 4.31 -4.11
C GLY A 49 -5.50 3.88 -3.17
N LYS A 50 -6.00 2.65 -3.26
CA LYS A 50 -7.22 2.21 -2.58
C LYS A 50 -7.00 1.73 -1.15
N LEU A 51 -5.81 1.22 -0.86
CA LEU A 51 -5.46 0.65 0.43
C LEU A 51 -4.44 1.54 1.13
N PHE A 52 -4.38 1.43 2.45
CA PHE A 52 -3.28 1.92 3.26
C PHE A 52 -2.78 0.80 4.15
N CYS A 53 -1.49 0.76 4.42
CA CYS A 53 -0.91 -0.23 5.31
C CYS A 53 -1.05 0.26 6.76
N SER A 54 -1.81 -0.48 7.57
CA SER A 54 -2.16 -0.11 8.93
C SER A 54 -1.18 -0.71 9.92
N ALA A 55 -0.58 0.14 10.76
CA ALA A 55 0.31 -0.29 11.84
C ALA A 55 -0.45 -1.02 12.97
N LEU A 56 -1.77 -0.87 13.05
CA LEU A 56 -2.60 -1.44 14.11
C LEU A 56 -2.71 -2.96 13.99
N ASN A 57 -2.77 -3.47 12.76
CA ASN A 57 -2.93 -4.90 12.48
C ASN A 57 -1.91 -5.43 11.47
N SER A 58 -0.93 -4.62 11.07
CA SER A 58 0.10 -4.97 10.09
C SER A 58 -0.49 -5.48 8.77
N ALA A 59 -1.61 -4.89 8.33
CA ALA A 59 -2.34 -5.31 7.14
C ALA A 59 -2.74 -4.13 6.25
N TRP A 60 -2.91 -4.42 4.96
CA TRP A 60 -3.48 -3.48 4.00
C TRP A 60 -4.99 -3.33 4.22
N GLU A 61 -5.44 -2.11 4.50
CA GLU A 61 -6.83 -1.78 4.79
C GLU A 61 -7.44 -0.88 3.72
N SER A 62 -8.69 -1.11 3.37
CA SER A 62 -9.42 -0.27 2.41
C SER A 62 -9.66 1.13 2.94
N LYS A 63 -9.13 2.15 2.25
CA LYS A 63 -9.40 3.55 2.57
C LYS A 63 -10.88 3.89 2.44
N ALA A 64 -11.58 3.27 1.51
CA ALA A 64 -13.01 3.53 1.32
C ALA A 64 -13.81 3.14 2.56
N VAL A 65 -13.47 1.99 3.16
CA VAL A 65 -14.11 1.50 4.39
C VAL A 65 -13.84 2.43 5.58
N HIS A 66 -12.61 2.93 5.73
CA HIS A 66 -12.25 3.86 6.82
C HIS A 66 -12.77 5.29 6.63
N ARG A 67 -13.06 5.69 5.38
CA ARG A 67 -13.71 6.98 5.06
C ARG A 67 -15.21 6.93 5.18
N ALA A 68 -15.83 5.75 5.08
CA ALA A 68 -17.26 5.60 5.24
C ALA A 68 -17.69 5.92 6.69
N PRO A 69 -18.91 6.46 6.89
CA PRO A 69 -19.47 6.59 8.22
C PRO A 69 -19.47 5.24 8.94
N LYS A 70 -19.18 5.24 10.26
CA LYS A 70 -19.30 4.03 11.07
C LYS A 70 -20.78 3.63 11.17
N VAL A 71 -21.05 2.32 11.09
CA VAL A 71 -22.41 1.76 11.00
C VAL A 71 -22.73 0.86 12.19
N ARG A 72 -24.00 0.55 12.42
CA ARG A 72 -24.41 -0.48 13.40
C ARG A 72 -24.90 -1.74 12.70
N ILE A 73 -24.59 -2.91 13.26
CA ILE A 73 -25.12 -4.18 12.76
C ILE A 73 -26.65 -4.19 12.84
N GLY A 74 -27.29 -4.72 11.79
CA GLY A 74 -28.75 -4.73 11.64
C GLY A 74 -29.36 -3.41 11.17
N GLU A 75 -28.58 -2.33 11.06
CA GLU A 75 -29.04 -1.07 10.47
C GLU A 75 -29.22 -1.23 8.95
N GLN A 76 -30.13 -0.44 8.37
CA GLN A 76 -30.40 -0.47 6.94
C GLN A 76 -29.22 0.09 6.14
N CYS A 77 -28.88 -0.57 5.03
CA CYS A 77 -27.84 -0.15 4.12
C CYS A 77 -28.39 0.03 2.70
N ARG A 78 -27.78 0.92 1.92
CA ARG A 78 -28.32 1.34 0.61
C ARG A 78 -27.71 0.63 -0.59
N ARG A 79 -26.58 -0.06 -0.41
CA ARG A 79 -25.80 -0.65 -1.49
C ARG A 79 -25.30 -2.03 -1.09
N LEU A 80 -25.83 -3.05 -1.75
CA LEU A 80 -25.39 -4.44 -1.58
C LEU A 80 -23.86 -4.54 -1.77
N GLY A 81 -23.20 -5.26 -0.87
CA GLY A 81 -21.74 -5.44 -0.88
C GLY A 81 -20.92 -4.25 -0.41
N ALA A 82 -21.54 -3.11 -0.05
CA ALA A 82 -20.81 -2.03 0.60
C ALA A 82 -20.20 -2.50 1.92
N GLN A 83 -19.05 -1.94 2.30
CA GLN A 83 -18.34 -2.25 3.53
C GLN A 83 -18.09 -0.99 4.35
N ALA A 84 -18.20 -1.10 5.67
CA ALA A 84 -17.98 0.00 6.61
C ALA A 84 -17.48 -0.53 7.95
N ILE A 85 -16.85 0.32 8.76
CA ILE A 85 -16.44 -0.02 10.13
C ILE A 85 -17.66 0.02 11.05
N VAL A 86 -17.79 -0.97 11.93
CA VAL A 86 -18.85 -1.01 12.94
C VAL A 86 -18.54 -0.04 14.07
N ALA A 87 -19.50 0.82 14.42
CA ALA A 87 -19.36 1.82 15.46
C ALA A 87 -18.97 1.20 16.80
N GLY A 88 -17.94 1.76 17.44
CA GLY A 88 -17.41 1.25 18.71
C GLY A 88 -16.47 0.04 18.59
N THR A 89 -16.14 -0.41 17.36
CA THR A 89 -15.21 -1.52 17.12
C THR A 89 -14.27 -1.21 15.93
N ASP A 90 -13.28 -2.07 15.72
CA ASP A 90 -12.46 -2.10 14.50
C ASP A 90 -12.94 -3.15 13.47
N GLY A 91 -14.06 -3.82 13.76
CA GLY A 91 -14.61 -4.82 12.87
C GLY A 91 -15.31 -4.21 11.66
N LYS A 92 -15.22 -4.90 10.52
CA LYS A 92 -15.87 -4.53 9.27
C LYS A 92 -17.23 -5.21 9.17
N ALA A 93 -18.24 -4.44 8.74
CA ALA A 93 -19.53 -4.96 8.35
C ALA A 93 -19.69 -4.88 6.83
N THR A 94 -20.40 -5.85 6.26
CA THR A 94 -20.80 -5.89 4.86
C THR A 94 -22.32 -5.73 4.75
N CYS A 95 -22.77 -4.88 3.83
CA CYS A 95 -24.18 -4.75 3.50
C CYS A 95 -24.65 -6.00 2.74
N ARG A 96 -25.54 -6.77 3.34
CA ARG A 96 -26.08 -8.02 2.78
C ARG A 96 -27.59 -7.96 2.68
N GLU A 97 -28.15 -8.76 1.77
CA GLU A 97 -29.59 -8.98 1.71
C GLU A 97 -30.04 -9.90 2.84
N THR A 98 -31.12 -9.51 3.51
CA THR A 98 -31.75 -10.23 4.61
C THR A 98 -33.26 -10.27 4.40
N ALA A 99 -33.98 -11.03 5.23
CA ALA A 99 -35.45 -11.04 5.20
C ALA A 99 -36.09 -9.66 5.42
N GLN A 100 -35.39 -8.72 6.08
CA GLN A 100 -35.84 -7.34 6.30
C GLN A 100 -35.21 -6.34 5.31
N GLY A 101 -34.75 -6.81 4.15
CA GLY A 101 -34.07 -6.02 3.12
C GLY A 101 -32.56 -5.92 3.32
N LEU A 102 -31.93 -4.92 2.71
CA LEU A 102 -30.49 -4.70 2.82
C LEU A 102 -30.10 -4.21 4.23
N ARG A 103 -29.30 -5.01 4.94
CA ARG A 103 -28.83 -4.72 6.31
C ARG A 103 -27.32 -4.88 6.46
N TRP A 104 -26.72 -4.10 7.34
CA TRP A 104 -25.34 -4.30 7.76
C TRP A 104 -25.21 -5.60 8.56
N GLN A 105 -24.36 -6.49 8.08
CA GLN A 105 -24.02 -7.77 8.70
C GLN A 105 -22.52 -7.82 8.93
N TRP A 106 -22.06 -8.68 9.82
CA TRP A 106 -20.62 -8.96 9.94
C TRP A 106 -20.05 -9.55 8.61
#